data_AF-D6WYB3-F1
#
_entry.id   AF-D6WYB3-F1
#
_cell.length_a   1.000
_cell.length_b   1.000
_cell.length_c   1.000
_cell.angle_alpha   90.00
_cell.angle_beta   90.00
_cell.angle_gamma   90.00
#
_symmetry.space_group_name_H-M   'P 1'
#
loop_
_entity.id
_entity.type
_entity.pdbx_description
1 polymer ?
#
loop_
_entity_poly.entity_id
_entity_poly.type
_entity_poly.pdbx_seq_one_letter_code
_entity_poly.pdbx_strand_id
1 'polypeptide(L)'
;MTEAKVHRERTKNFTEREKEIALDIINRYQNKIENKETDGVSQKERKDAWEKVAEEFNSASSTAPRTGKQMKVLWSNLRRTAKKNIAKENVNK
;
A
#
# COMPACT_ATOMS: atom_id res chain seq x y z
N MET A 1 27.81 -19.13 -5.74
CA MET A 1 27.05 -18.31 -6.69
C MET A 1 26.67 -17.03 -5.97
N THR A 2 27.34 -15.92 -6.27
CA THR A 2 27.22 -14.64 -5.58
C THR A 2 25.95 -13.90 -6.03
N GLU A 3 24.98 -13.75 -5.14
CA GLU A 3 23.83 -12.86 -5.37
C GLU A 3 24.33 -11.41 -5.49
N ALA A 4 24.33 -10.90 -6.71
CA ALA A 4 24.59 -9.49 -6.98
C ALA A 4 23.53 -8.66 -6.24
N LYS A 5 23.97 -7.77 -5.35
CA LYS A 5 23.11 -6.76 -4.73
C LYS A 5 22.59 -5.82 -5.83
N VAL A 6 21.40 -6.10 -6.35
CA VAL A 6 20.69 -5.20 -7.28
C VAL A 6 20.56 -3.84 -6.59
N HIS A 7 21.25 -2.84 -7.11
CA HIS A 7 21.08 -1.46 -6.66
C HIS A 7 19.67 -1.02 -7.08
N ARG A 8 18.71 -1.16 -6.16
CA ARG A 8 17.32 -0.81 -6.44
C ARG A 8 17.22 0.69 -6.59
N GLU A 9 17.09 1.15 -7.83
CA GLU A 9 16.78 2.54 -8.11
C GLU A 9 15.56 2.98 -7.30
N ARG A 10 15.64 4.17 -6.71
CA ARG A 10 14.53 4.74 -5.95
C ARG A 10 13.37 4.96 -6.93
N THR A 11 12.33 4.15 -6.82
CA THR A 11 11.08 4.40 -7.54
C THR A 11 10.53 5.77 -7.17
N LYS A 12 9.98 6.49 -8.16
CA LYS A 12 9.34 7.80 -7.98
C LYS A 12 8.33 7.79 -6.83
N ASN A 13 8.19 8.91 -6.15
CA ASN A 13 7.16 9.08 -5.12
C ASN A 13 5.76 8.97 -5.73
N PHE A 14 4.78 8.55 -4.92
CA PHE A 14 3.38 8.57 -5.30
C PHE A 14 2.87 10.01 -5.31
N THR A 15 2.31 10.42 -6.44
CA THR A 15 1.53 11.65 -6.61
C THR A 15 0.20 11.56 -5.84
N GLU A 16 -0.47 12.69 -5.62
CA GLU A 16 -1.79 12.69 -4.98
C GLU A 16 -2.82 11.87 -5.77
N ARG A 17 -2.84 12.01 -7.10
CA ARG A 17 -3.71 11.19 -7.97
C ARG A 17 -3.44 9.69 -7.81
N GLU A 18 -2.17 9.27 -7.76
CA GLU A 18 -1.83 7.87 -7.54
C GLU A 18 -2.27 7.39 -6.15
N LYS A 19 -2.21 8.24 -5.14
CA LYS A 19 -2.71 7.91 -3.79
C LYS A 19 -4.23 7.72 -3.81
N GLU A 20 -4.98 8.57 -4.51
CA GLU A 20 -6.43 8.43 -4.67
C GLU A 20 -6.80 7.13 -5.35
N ILE A 21 -6.15 6.80 -6.48
CA ILE A 21 -6.35 5.53 -7.19
C ILE A 21 -6.01 4.34 -6.28
N ALA A 22 -4.87 4.38 -5.59
CA ALA A 22 -4.48 3.33 -4.67
C ALA A 22 -5.48 3.16 -3.51
N LEU A 23 -6.01 4.25 -2.96
CA LEU A 23 -7.02 4.22 -1.90
C LEU A 23 -8.32 3.55 -2.36
N ASP A 24 -8.82 3.90 -3.54
CA ASP A 24 -10.01 3.27 -4.11
C ASP A 24 -9.83 1.76 -4.25
N ILE A 25 -8.72 1.34 -4.86
CA ILE A 25 -8.41 -0.09 -5.04
C ILE A 25 -8.29 -0.78 -3.68
N ILE A 26 -7.53 -0.22 -2.74
CA ILE A 26 -7.32 -0.81 -1.40
C ILE A 26 -8.64 -0.98 -0.65
N ASN A 27 -9.55 -0.01 -0.74
CA ASN A 27 -10.85 -0.09 -0.09
C ASN A 27 -11.67 -1.29 -0.58
N ARG A 28 -11.57 -1.65 -1.87
CA ARG A 28 -12.22 -2.86 -2.42
C ARG A 28 -11.69 -4.17 -1.82
N TYR A 29 -10.46 -4.16 -1.30
CA TYR A 29 -9.81 -5.31 -0.63
C TYR A 29 -9.74 -5.19 0.90
N GLN A 30 -10.38 -4.17 1.50
CA GLN A 30 -10.23 -3.83 2.92
C GLN A 30 -10.48 -5.02 3.85
N ASN A 31 -11.55 -5.79 3.63
CA ASN A 31 -11.90 -6.95 4.46
C ASN A 31 -10.79 -8.00 4.55
N LYS A 32 -10.05 -8.20 3.45
CA LYS A 32 -8.92 -9.14 3.40
C LYS A 32 -7.67 -8.53 4.01
N ILE A 33 -7.40 -7.27 3.70
CA ILE A 33 -6.18 -6.56 4.13
C ILE A 33 -6.19 -6.29 5.64
N GLU A 34 -7.35 -5.97 6.21
CA GLU A 34 -7.52 -5.63 7.63
C GLU A 34 -7.91 -6.83 8.50
N ASN A 35 -7.93 -8.04 7.95
CA ASN A 35 -8.10 -9.25 8.75
C ASN A 35 -6.97 -9.32 9.82
N LYS A 36 -7.37 -9.44 11.08
CA LYS A 36 -6.49 -9.45 12.27
C LYS A 36 -5.98 -10.85 12.62
N GLU A 37 -6.54 -11.89 12.02
CA GLU A 37 -6.10 -13.27 12.23
C GLU A 37 -4.63 -13.44 11.87
N THR A 38 -3.96 -14.33 12.58
CA THR A 38 -2.51 -14.55 12.47
C THR A 38 -2.17 -15.95 12.00
N ASP A 39 -3.16 -16.78 11.66
CA ASP A 39 -2.90 -18.10 11.06
C ASP A 39 -2.24 -17.97 9.68
N GLY A 40 -1.65 -19.07 9.22
CA GLY A 40 -0.90 -19.10 7.96
C GLY A 40 -1.77 -18.82 6.73
N VAL A 41 -3.07 -19.15 6.78
CA VAL A 41 -4.01 -18.92 5.68
C VAL A 41 -4.30 -17.42 5.58
N SER A 42 -4.69 -16.78 6.68
CA SER A 42 -4.97 -15.34 6.75
C SER A 42 -3.71 -14.49 6.50
N GLN A 43 -2.50 -14.98 6.81
CA GLN A 43 -1.26 -14.35 6.36
C GLN A 43 -1.08 -14.42 4.84
N LYS A 44 -1.33 -15.59 4.23
CA LYS A 44 -1.24 -15.76 2.78
C LYS A 44 -2.30 -14.94 2.05
N GLU A 45 -3.54 -14.95 2.51
CA GLU A 45 -4.63 -14.17 1.91
C GLU A 45 -4.36 -12.66 1.92
N ARG A 46 -3.80 -12.14 3.02
CA ARG A 46 -3.36 -10.73 3.07
C ARG A 46 -2.26 -10.46 2.07
N LYS A 47 -1.27 -11.35 1.93
CA LYS A 47 -0.19 -11.21 0.96
C LYS A 47 -0.77 -11.20 -0.47
N ASP A 48 -1.62 -12.15 -0.78
CA ASP A 48 -2.25 -12.29 -2.10
C ASP A 48 -3.16 -11.09 -2.42
N ALA A 49 -3.87 -10.56 -1.43
CA ALA A 49 -4.66 -9.33 -1.58
C ALA A 49 -3.77 -8.13 -1.93
N TRP A 50 -2.61 -7.99 -1.29
CA TRP A 50 -1.67 -6.92 -1.63
C TRP A 50 -1.08 -7.05 -3.04
N GLU A 51 -0.80 -8.28 -3.51
CA GLU A 51 -0.36 -8.48 -4.89
C GLU A 51 -1.46 -8.12 -5.89
N LYS A 52 -2.71 -8.52 -5.64
CA LYS A 52 -3.86 -8.12 -6.47
C LYS A 52 -4.06 -6.60 -6.52
N VAL A 53 -3.94 -5.92 -5.38
CA VAL A 53 -3.98 -4.44 -5.33
C VAL A 53 -2.88 -3.86 -6.22
N ALA A 54 -1.68 -4.42 -6.19
CA ALA A 54 -0.58 -3.95 -7.01
C ALA A 54 -0.82 -4.21 -8.51
N GLU A 55 -1.34 -5.36 -8.89
CA GLU A 55 -1.73 -5.69 -10.27
C GLU A 55 -2.78 -4.72 -10.82
N GLU A 56 -3.85 -4.46 -10.05
CA GLU A 56 -4.87 -3.49 -10.43
C GLU A 56 -4.32 -2.07 -10.51
N PHE A 57 -3.49 -1.67 -9.54
CA PHE A 57 -2.86 -0.34 -9.54
C PHE A 57 -1.96 -0.16 -10.75
N ASN A 58 -1.14 -1.16 -11.08
CA ASN A 58 -0.24 -1.11 -12.24
C ASN A 58 -1.02 -1.11 -13.57
N SER A 59 -2.21 -1.67 -13.59
CA SER A 59 -3.09 -1.64 -14.77
C SER A 59 -3.82 -0.30 -14.90
N ALA A 60 -4.15 0.36 -13.78
CA ALA A 60 -4.83 1.65 -13.75
C ALA A 60 -3.87 2.85 -13.85
N SER A 61 -2.59 2.68 -13.50
CA SER A 61 -1.59 3.73 -13.46
C SER A 61 -0.56 3.55 -14.57
N SER A 62 -0.27 4.61 -15.32
CA SER A 62 0.81 4.63 -16.33
C SER A 62 2.23 4.74 -15.72
N THR A 63 2.38 4.51 -14.41
CA THR A 63 3.66 4.69 -13.71
C THR A 63 4.45 3.40 -13.56
N ALA A 64 5.67 3.51 -13.00
CA ALA A 64 6.54 2.36 -12.82
C ALA A 64 5.84 1.28 -11.98
N PRO A 65 5.95 -0.01 -12.36
CA PRO A 65 5.30 -1.11 -11.67
C PRO A 65 5.60 -1.11 -10.18
N ARG A 66 4.55 -1.31 -9.39
CA ARG A 66 4.60 -1.43 -7.94
C ARG A 66 4.31 -2.86 -7.52
N THR A 67 4.85 -3.20 -6.36
CA THR A 67 4.69 -4.50 -5.70
C THR A 67 3.68 -4.40 -4.58
N GLY A 68 3.07 -5.52 -4.17
CA GLY A 68 2.16 -5.54 -3.02
C GLY A 68 2.78 -4.97 -1.74
N LYS A 69 4.08 -5.20 -1.55
CA LYS A 69 4.84 -4.62 -0.42
C LYS A 69 4.86 -3.09 -0.46
N GLN A 70 5.01 -2.47 -1.64
CA GLN A 70 4.99 -1.01 -1.78
C GLN A 70 3.60 -0.45 -1.52
N MET A 71 2.54 -1.13 -1.99
CA MET A 71 1.15 -0.74 -1.72
C MET A 71 0.83 -0.78 -0.22
N LYS A 72 1.30 -1.82 0.48
CA LYS A 72 1.17 -1.93 1.94
C LYS A 72 1.84 -0.78 2.68
N VAL A 73 3.06 -0.40 2.26
CA VAL A 73 3.78 0.74 2.85
C VAL A 73 3.05 2.05 2.59
N LEU A 74 2.55 2.26 1.36
CA LEU A 74 1.76 3.42 0.99
C LEU A 74 0.53 3.57 1.90
N TRP A 75 -0.25 2.50 2.06
CA TRP A 75 -1.43 2.47 2.93
C TRP A 75 -1.12 2.81 4.38
N SER A 76 -0.06 2.21 4.95
CA SER A 76 0.39 2.52 6.31
C SER A 76 0.74 4.00 6.46
N ASN A 77 1.44 4.58 5.48
CA ASN A 77 1.80 5.99 5.49
C ASN A 77 0.57 6.90 5.38
N LEU A 78 -0.39 6.57 4.52
CA LEU A 78 -1.65 7.32 4.39
C LEU A 78 -2.44 7.32 5.69
N ARG A 79 -2.58 6.16 6.36
CA ARG A 79 -3.24 6.08 7.68
C ARG A 79 -2.52 6.89 8.75
N ARG A 80 -1.18 6.87 8.77
CA ARG A 80 -0.39 7.67 9.72
C ARG A 80 -0.60 9.16 9.50
N THR A 81 -0.58 9.61 8.24
CA THR A 81 -0.84 11.01 7.88
C THR A 81 -2.25 11.44 8.26
N ALA A 82 -3.27 10.61 7.98
CA ALA A 82 -4.65 10.88 8.37
C ALA A 82 -4.80 11.05 9.89
N LYS A 83 -4.23 10.13 10.68
CA LYS A 83 -4.22 10.24 12.16
C LYS A 83 -3.53 11.52 12.65
N LYS A 84 -2.41 11.91 12.03
CA LYS A 84 -1.68 13.14 12.38
C LYS A 84 -2.52 14.39 12.10
N ASN A 85 -3.26 14.41 11.01
CA ASN A 85 -4.12 15.54 10.67
C ASN A 85 -5.28 15.69 11.66
N ILE A 86 -5.95 14.58 12.00
CA ILE A 86 -7.00 14.56 13.03
C ILE A 86 -6.47 15.05 14.39
N ALA A 87 -5.30 14.57 14.81
CA ALA A 87 -4.69 14.98 16.07
C ALA A 87 -4.37 16.47 16.11
N LYS A 88 -3.91 17.06 14.99
CA LYS A 88 -3.65 18.50 14.89
C LYS A 88 -4.94 19.33 14.93
N GLU A 89 -6.01 18.85 14.33
CA GLU A 89 -7.31 19.54 14.32
C GLU A 89 -7.92 19.60 15.74
N ASN A 90 -7.75 18.55 16.54
CA ASN A 90 -8.24 18.52 17.92
C ASN A 90 -7.44 19.38 18.91
N VAL A 91 -6.20 19.77 18.58
CA VAL A 91 -5.36 20.64 19.43
C VAL A 91 -5.66 22.13 19.19
N ASN A 92 -6.36 22.47 18.10
CA ASN A 92 -6.68 23.85 17.72
C ASN A 92 -8.15 24.24 18.01
N LYS A 93 -8.87 23.47 18.84
CA LYS A 93 -10.20 23.81 19.38
C LYS A 93 -10.08 24.11 20.86
#